data_AF-A0A6G7WW01-F1
#
_entry.id   AF-A0A6G7WW01-F1
#
_cell.length_a   1.000
_cell.length_b   1.000
_cell.length_c   1.000
_cell.angle_alpha   90.00
_cell.angle_beta   90.00
_cell.angle_gamma   90.00
#
_symmetry.space_group_name_H-M   'P 1'
#
loop_
_entity.id
_entity.type
_entity.pdbx_description
1 polymer ?
#
loop_
_entity_poly.entity_id
_entity_poly.type
_entity_poly.pdbx_seq_one_letter_code
_entity_poly.pdbx_strand_id
1 'polypeptide(L)'
;MWYKIDEEYLNHLKENGDERIPDQDYGIDSYKPFFKLFTIKDMTYVTQINHAQERHYKIKDNLDFTRLRNSNGRILGVVNLNYMFPVLEKHLTKMDDKDIEEVVSQKWNQEKIQSYMEMLEIEKQQILERNVYEKAVLLYNEKQLNRLDPFMDKRVLDYTNLENKCVEYELHQHFDKEEISVSSSMGLFFADVDDERYTIKYDDLSRLHLIKEVHEIGLELEKEQSVEIDMSKDGGKSL
;
A
#
# COMPACT_ATOMS: atom_id res chain seq x y z
N MET A 1 0.91 15.26 -7.36
CA MET A 1 -0.55 15.33 -7.08
C MET A 1 -0.80 14.54 -5.81
N TRP A 2 -1.76 15.01 -5.01
CA TRP A 2 -1.96 14.58 -3.62
C TRP A 2 -3.09 13.56 -3.49
N TYR A 3 -2.94 12.68 -2.50
CA TYR A 3 -3.83 11.55 -2.26
C TYR A 3 -4.01 11.32 -0.76
N LYS A 4 -5.24 10.93 -0.41
CA LYS A 4 -5.58 10.32 0.88
C LYS A 4 -5.68 8.81 0.70
N ILE A 5 -5.20 8.08 1.69
CA ILE A 5 -5.40 6.63 1.83
C ILE A 5 -6.52 6.41 2.85
N ASP A 6 -7.32 5.36 2.65
CA ASP A 6 -8.23 4.87 3.68
C ASP A 6 -7.48 4.56 5.00
N GLU A 7 -8.05 4.98 6.13
CA GLU A 7 -7.35 4.93 7.42
C GLU A 7 -7.26 3.51 7.97
N GLU A 8 -8.32 2.71 7.81
CA GLU A 8 -8.33 1.31 8.25
C GLU A 8 -7.33 0.48 7.42
N TYR A 9 -7.31 0.70 6.10
CA TYR A 9 -6.34 0.11 5.21
C TYR A 9 -4.90 0.49 5.57
N LEU A 10 -4.63 1.79 5.78
CA LEU A 10 -3.30 2.28 6.13
C LEU A 10 -2.82 1.68 7.46
N ASN A 11 -3.70 1.64 8.47
CA ASN A 11 -3.40 1.04 9.76
C ASN A 11 -3.13 -0.47 9.65
N HIS A 12 -3.91 -1.19 8.84
CA HIS A 12 -3.64 -2.61 8.59
C HIS A 12 -2.23 -2.84 8.01
N LEU A 13 -1.82 -2.08 6.99
CA LEU A 13 -0.48 -2.22 6.41
C LEU A 13 0.64 -1.90 7.41
N LYS A 14 0.40 -0.94 8.32
CA LYS A 14 1.34 -0.62 9.39
C LYS A 14 1.45 -1.74 10.41
N GLU A 15 0.33 -2.26 10.88
CA GLU A 15 0.26 -3.24 11.96
C GLU A 15 0.73 -4.63 11.51
N ASN A 16 0.38 -5.02 10.27
CA ASN A 16 0.59 -6.37 9.77
C ASN A 16 1.70 -6.46 8.71
N GLY A 17 2.12 -5.32 8.15
CA GLY A 17 3.15 -5.24 7.12
C GLY A 17 4.46 -4.67 7.64
N ASP A 18 4.47 -3.38 7.99
CA ASP A 18 5.64 -2.68 8.54
C ASP A 18 5.27 -1.38 9.27
N GLU A 19 5.58 -1.30 10.57
CA GLU A 19 5.26 -0.15 11.43
C GLU A 19 5.90 1.17 10.98
N ARG A 20 6.92 1.11 10.12
CA ARG A 20 7.63 2.29 9.60
C ARG A 20 6.85 3.02 8.51
N ILE A 21 5.77 2.43 7.97
CA ILE A 21 4.86 3.13 7.05
C ILE A 21 4.33 4.38 7.75
N PRO A 22 4.45 5.55 7.12
CA PRO A 22 4.21 6.78 7.82
C PRO A 22 2.71 7.13 7.85
N ASP A 23 2.28 7.82 8.90
CA ASP A 23 0.91 8.35 9.01
C ASP A 23 0.62 9.45 7.99
N GLN A 24 -0.66 9.62 7.69
CA GLN A 24 -1.17 10.76 6.93
C GLN A 24 -1.50 11.96 7.84
N ASP A 25 -2.06 11.67 9.02
CA ASP A 25 -2.49 12.66 10.00
C ASP A 25 -1.73 12.44 11.30
N TYR A 26 -0.90 13.41 11.66
CA TYR A 26 -0.08 13.41 12.88
C TYR A 26 -0.71 14.26 13.99
N GLY A 27 -2.01 14.56 13.88
CA GLY A 27 -2.79 15.23 14.91
C GLY A 27 -3.05 16.71 14.61
N ILE A 28 -3.02 17.52 15.67
CA ILE A 28 -3.61 18.88 15.67
C ILE A 28 -3.01 19.79 14.60
N ASP A 29 -1.73 19.60 14.26
CA ASP A 29 -0.97 20.58 13.49
C ASP A 29 -0.18 20.01 12.32
N SER A 30 -0.40 18.74 11.95
CA SER A 30 0.40 18.11 10.90
C SER A 30 -0.43 17.11 10.10
N TYR A 31 -0.68 17.47 8.85
CA TYR A 31 -1.30 16.63 7.85
C TYR A 31 -0.34 16.53 6.66
N LYS A 32 -0.20 15.32 6.11
CA LYS A 32 0.74 15.03 5.03
C LYS A 32 0.05 14.15 3.99
N PRO A 33 -0.40 14.70 2.87
CA PRO A 33 -0.94 13.89 1.80
C PRO A 33 0.16 13.02 1.18
N PHE A 34 -0.25 11.86 0.71
CA PHE A 34 0.61 11.01 -0.11
C PHE A 34 0.64 11.49 -1.56
N PHE A 35 1.62 11.03 -2.31
CA PHE A 35 1.63 11.14 -3.77
C PHE A 35 2.04 9.81 -4.40
N LYS A 36 1.47 9.52 -5.58
CA LYS A 36 1.81 8.33 -6.37
C LYS A 36 3.22 8.44 -6.92
N LEU A 37 3.94 7.32 -6.96
CA LEU A 37 5.27 7.19 -7.54
C LEU A 37 5.21 6.45 -8.89
N PHE A 38 4.66 5.24 -8.87
CA PHE A 38 4.43 4.42 -10.06
C PHE A 38 3.33 3.40 -9.74
N THR A 39 2.81 2.78 -10.79
CA THR A 39 1.71 1.83 -10.71
C THR A 39 2.11 0.53 -11.41
N ILE A 40 1.88 -0.59 -10.74
CA ILE A 40 1.97 -1.93 -11.28
C ILE A 40 0.56 -2.50 -11.25
N LYS A 41 -0.12 -2.44 -12.40
CA LYS A 41 -1.52 -2.89 -12.54
C LYS A 41 -2.45 -2.13 -11.59
N ASP A 42 -3.10 -2.80 -10.64
CA ASP A 42 -4.02 -2.19 -9.68
C ASP A 42 -3.34 -1.76 -8.37
N MET A 43 -2.03 -2.00 -8.23
CA MET A 43 -1.22 -1.56 -7.09
C MET A 43 -0.40 -0.32 -7.45
N THR A 44 -0.53 0.69 -6.61
CA THR A 44 0.21 1.94 -6.77
C THR A 44 1.13 2.15 -5.59
N TYR A 45 2.40 2.36 -5.89
CA TYR A 45 3.40 2.75 -4.91
C TYR A 45 3.26 4.22 -4.60
N VAL A 46 3.22 4.53 -3.31
CA VAL A 46 3.06 5.89 -2.80
C VAL A 46 4.14 6.23 -1.79
N THR A 47 4.33 7.51 -1.56
CA THR A 47 5.11 8.04 -0.44
C THR A 47 4.60 9.42 -0.07
N GLN A 48 5.22 10.07 0.92
CA GLN A 48 4.92 11.43 1.30
C GLN A 48 6.20 12.23 1.53
N ILE A 49 6.05 13.55 1.69
CA ILE A 49 7.17 14.42 2.03
C ILE A 49 7.28 14.53 3.54
N ASN A 50 8.48 14.35 4.07
CA ASN A 50 8.79 14.61 5.47
C ASN A 50 9.41 16.00 5.62
N HIS A 51 9.04 16.71 6.68
CA HIS A 51 9.70 17.96 7.05
C HIS A 51 11.21 17.77 7.24
N ALA A 52 11.97 18.80 6.89
CA ALA A 52 13.40 18.82 7.14
C ALA A 52 13.71 18.72 8.65
N GLN A 53 14.63 17.84 9.01
CA GLN A 53 15.14 17.68 10.38
C GLN A 53 16.65 17.93 10.38
N GLU A 54 17.25 18.20 11.53
CA GLU A 54 18.67 18.50 11.65
C GLU A 54 19.56 17.42 11.01
N ARG A 55 19.19 16.13 11.18
CA ARG A 55 19.90 15.01 10.55
C ARG A 55 19.91 15.07 9.01
N HIS A 56 18.86 15.59 8.38
CA HIS A 56 18.71 15.63 6.91
C HIS A 56 19.74 16.55 6.24
N TYR A 57 20.33 17.50 6.98
CA TYR A 57 21.41 18.34 6.46
C TYR A 57 22.72 17.56 6.28
N LYS A 58 22.90 16.46 7.03
CA LYS A 58 24.09 15.59 6.98
C LYS A 58 23.94 14.44 5.99
N ILE A 59 22.70 14.04 5.67
CA ILE A 59 22.40 12.97 4.71
C ILE A 59 22.58 13.51 3.29
N LYS A 60 23.34 12.79 2.47
CA LYS A 60 23.51 13.08 1.05
C LYS A 60 22.34 12.49 0.27
N ASP A 61 21.97 13.14 -0.84
CA ASP A 61 20.98 12.56 -1.75
C ASP A 61 21.51 11.22 -2.29
N ASN A 62 20.63 10.24 -2.39
CA ASN A 62 20.91 8.91 -2.89
C ASN A 62 19.70 8.40 -3.70
N LEU A 63 19.71 7.12 -4.07
CA LEU A 63 18.60 6.45 -4.70
C LEU A 63 17.33 6.48 -3.82
N ASP A 64 17.49 6.23 -2.52
CA ASP A 64 16.40 6.08 -1.56
C ASP A 64 16.03 7.38 -0.81
N PHE A 65 16.78 8.47 -1.03
CA PHE A 65 16.63 9.72 -0.28
C PHE A 65 16.85 10.94 -1.17
N THR A 66 15.89 11.87 -1.17
CA THR A 66 15.96 13.11 -1.96
C THR A 66 15.57 14.33 -1.14
N ARG A 67 16.45 15.32 -1.05
CA ARG A 67 16.14 16.62 -0.43
C ARG A 67 15.41 17.54 -1.42
N LEU A 68 14.33 18.15 -0.96
CA LEU A 68 13.59 19.19 -1.67
C LEU A 68 14.08 20.55 -1.19
N ARG A 69 14.42 21.45 -2.12
CA ARG A 69 15.02 22.75 -1.79
C ARG A 69 14.24 23.88 -2.43
N ASN A 70 14.20 25.04 -1.77
CA ASN A 70 13.73 26.25 -2.44
C ASN A 70 14.81 26.83 -3.36
N SER A 71 14.45 27.89 -4.08
CA SER A 71 15.36 28.65 -4.96
C SER A 71 16.61 29.18 -4.27
N ASN A 72 16.55 29.42 -2.95
CA ASN A 72 17.68 29.87 -2.13
C ASN A 72 18.56 28.72 -1.60
N GLY A 73 18.27 27.47 -1.98
CA GLY A 73 19.02 26.27 -1.58
C GLY A 73 18.69 25.73 -0.18
N ARG A 74 17.74 26.35 0.55
CA ARG A 74 17.27 25.86 1.85
C ARG A 74 16.44 24.58 1.64
N ILE A 75 16.67 23.58 2.49
CA ILE A 75 15.88 22.34 2.48
C ILE A 75 14.49 22.65 3.04
N LEU A 76 13.46 22.38 2.24
CA LEU A 76 12.04 22.51 2.59
C LEU A 76 11.52 21.21 3.23
N GLY A 77 11.88 20.09 2.61
CA GLY A 77 11.47 18.76 3.01
C GLY A 77 12.35 17.71 2.38
N VAL A 78 12.03 16.45 2.62
CA VAL A 78 12.73 15.31 2.05
C VAL A 78 11.72 14.25 1.63
N VAL A 79 12.05 13.52 0.57
CA VAL A 79 11.35 12.30 0.16
C VAL A 79 12.21 11.11 0.54
N ASN A 80 11.65 10.23 1.36
CA ASN A 80 12.26 8.97 1.79
C ASN A 80 11.64 7.83 0.98
N LEU A 81 12.25 7.49 -0.15
CA LEU A 81 11.77 6.38 -0.99
C LEU A 81 12.00 5.02 -0.34
N ASN A 82 12.90 4.92 0.65
CA ASN A 82 13.00 3.70 1.45
C ASN A 82 11.73 3.39 2.25
N TYR A 83 10.81 4.35 2.42
CA TYR A 83 9.49 4.16 3.05
C TYR A 83 8.33 4.19 2.04
N MET A 84 8.59 4.05 0.74
CA MET A 84 7.50 3.87 -0.21
C MET A 84 6.83 2.50 0.00
N PHE A 85 5.53 2.42 -0.24
CA PHE A 85 4.75 1.21 -0.03
C PHE A 85 3.62 1.08 -1.07
N PRO A 86 3.17 -0.15 -1.38
CA PRO A 86 2.05 -0.39 -2.28
C PRO A 86 0.71 -0.07 -1.62
N VAL A 87 -0.24 0.41 -2.42
CA VAL A 87 -1.64 0.63 -2.05
C VAL A 87 -2.51 0.21 -3.23
N LEU A 88 -3.61 -0.52 -2.96
CA LEU A 88 -4.59 -0.81 -4.00
C LEU A 88 -5.34 0.47 -4.39
N GLU A 89 -5.51 0.70 -5.69
CA GLU A 89 -6.09 1.94 -6.23
C GLU A 89 -7.44 2.33 -5.61
N LYS A 90 -8.27 1.35 -5.23
CA LYS A 90 -9.57 1.61 -4.61
C LYS A 90 -9.49 2.26 -3.21
N HIS A 91 -8.35 2.15 -2.54
CA HIS A 91 -8.07 2.81 -1.25
C HIS A 91 -7.39 4.17 -1.42
N LEU A 92 -7.14 4.62 -2.65
CA LEU A 92 -6.56 5.92 -2.95
C LEU A 92 -7.64 6.91 -3.38
N THR A 93 -7.87 7.91 -2.53
CA THR A 93 -8.71 9.06 -2.87
C THR A 93 -7.82 10.20 -3.36
N LYS A 94 -7.99 10.59 -4.63
CA LYS A 94 -7.33 11.79 -5.17
C LYS A 94 -7.86 13.02 -4.43
N MET A 95 -6.96 13.92 -4.06
CA MET A 95 -7.29 15.19 -3.43
C MET A 95 -6.92 16.36 -4.35
N ASP A 96 -7.86 17.28 -4.55
CA ASP A 96 -7.59 18.62 -5.03
C ASP A 96 -7.26 19.58 -3.88
N ASP A 97 -6.97 20.83 -4.21
CA ASP A 97 -6.58 21.84 -3.21
C ASP A 97 -7.71 22.10 -2.20
N LYS A 98 -8.98 22.06 -2.62
CA LYS A 98 -10.13 22.26 -1.73
C LYS A 98 -10.31 21.10 -0.78
N ASP A 99 -10.11 19.86 -1.25
CA ASP A 99 -10.19 18.67 -0.41
C ASP A 99 -9.14 18.74 0.72
N ILE A 100 -7.91 19.19 0.39
CA ILE A 100 -6.83 19.36 1.37
C ILE A 100 -7.17 20.46 2.36
N GLU A 101 -7.59 21.63 1.87
CA GLU A 101 -8.00 22.77 2.70
C GLU A 101 -9.12 22.39 3.67
N GLU A 102 -10.13 21.65 3.21
CA GLU A 102 -11.24 21.17 4.04
C GLU A 102 -10.73 20.32 5.21
N VAL A 103 -9.86 19.34 4.93
CA VAL A 103 -9.27 18.46 5.96
C VAL A 103 -8.51 19.27 7.01
N VAL A 104 -7.65 20.21 6.59
CA VAL A 104 -6.83 20.96 7.54
C VAL A 104 -7.59 22.09 8.24
N SER A 105 -8.65 22.62 7.63
CA SER A 105 -9.46 23.72 8.18
C SER A 105 -10.17 23.37 9.49
N GLN A 106 -10.38 22.08 9.74
CA GLN A 106 -10.95 21.60 11.00
C GLN A 106 -10.04 21.86 12.21
N LYS A 107 -8.74 22.03 11.97
CA LYS A 107 -7.72 22.10 13.02
C LYS A 107 -6.87 23.38 12.95
N TRP A 108 -6.73 24.00 11.78
CA TRP A 108 -5.77 25.08 11.54
C TRP A 108 -6.42 26.44 11.30
N ASN A 109 -5.66 27.51 11.56
CA ASN A 109 -6.06 28.87 11.20
C ASN A 109 -5.73 29.18 9.73
N GLN A 110 -6.34 30.25 9.19
CA GLN A 110 -6.22 30.62 7.77
C GLN A 110 -4.79 30.92 7.32
N GLU A 111 -3.97 31.59 8.15
CA GLU A 111 -2.57 31.89 7.81
C GLU A 111 -1.74 30.61 7.62
N LYS A 112 -1.94 29.63 8.51
CA LYS A 112 -1.26 28.34 8.42
C LYS A 112 -1.70 27.54 7.19
N ILE A 113 -3.00 27.53 6.88
CA ILE A 113 -3.55 26.86 5.70
C ILE A 113 -2.91 27.45 4.44
N GLN A 114 -2.91 28.78 4.30
CA GLN A 114 -2.28 29.45 3.15
C GLN A 114 -0.80 29.09 3.00
N SER A 115 -0.03 29.18 4.09
CA SER A 115 1.40 28.81 4.06
C SER A 115 1.64 27.34 3.71
N TYR A 116 0.74 26.45 4.13
CA TYR A 116 0.82 25.03 3.83
C TYR A 116 0.51 24.73 2.36
N MET A 117 -0.55 25.33 1.80
CA MET A 117 -0.91 25.15 0.39
C MET A 117 0.20 25.67 -0.54
N GLU A 118 0.81 26.82 -0.21
CA GLU A 118 1.99 27.32 -0.92
C GLU A 118 3.18 26.36 -0.86
N MET A 119 3.41 25.73 0.31
CA MET A 119 4.46 24.73 0.47
C MET A 119 4.23 23.51 -0.42
N LEU A 120 3.00 23.00 -0.46
CA LEU A 120 2.63 21.84 -1.28
C LEU A 120 2.87 22.11 -2.77
N GLU A 121 2.57 23.31 -3.28
CA GLU A 121 2.84 23.60 -4.69
C GLU A 121 4.35 23.66 -4.99
N ILE A 122 5.16 24.25 -4.11
CA ILE A 122 6.62 24.24 -4.27
C ILE A 122 7.17 22.81 -4.22
N GLU A 123 6.68 22.01 -3.28
CA GLU A 123 7.06 20.61 -3.10
C GLU A 123 6.76 19.77 -4.34
N LYS A 124 5.58 19.96 -4.94
CA LYS A 124 5.18 19.30 -6.19
C LYS A 124 6.14 19.62 -7.34
N GLN A 125 6.58 20.87 -7.48
CA GLN A 125 7.59 21.24 -8.48
C GLN A 125 8.94 20.56 -8.19
N GLN A 126 9.37 20.54 -6.91
CA GLN A 126 10.62 19.88 -6.53
C GLN A 126 10.60 18.36 -6.74
N ILE A 127 9.47 17.68 -6.55
CA ILE A 127 9.34 16.25 -6.85
C ILE A 127 9.65 15.99 -8.34
N LEU A 128 9.09 16.81 -9.23
CA LEU A 128 9.28 16.70 -10.68
C LEU A 128 10.74 16.98 -11.08
N GLU A 129 11.30 18.10 -10.61
CA GLU A 129 12.68 18.51 -10.96
C GLU A 129 13.77 17.55 -10.46
N ARG A 130 13.49 16.77 -9.40
CA ARG A 130 14.45 15.87 -8.76
C ARG A 130 14.33 14.42 -9.23
N ASN A 131 13.49 14.16 -10.23
CA ASN A 131 13.29 12.84 -10.82
C ASN A 131 12.93 11.77 -9.77
N VAL A 132 12.12 12.15 -8.78
CA VAL A 132 11.72 11.25 -7.67
C VAL A 132 11.03 9.98 -8.21
N TYR A 133 10.20 10.14 -9.25
CA TYR A 133 9.49 9.03 -9.90
C TYR A 133 10.43 7.98 -10.49
N GLU A 134 11.47 8.41 -11.22
CA GLU A 134 12.45 7.52 -11.85
C GLU A 134 13.29 6.80 -10.80
N LYS A 135 13.67 7.50 -9.74
CA LYS A 135 14.37 6.89 -8.59
C LYS A 135 13.53 5.82 -7.91
N ALA A 136 12.21 6.04 -7.75
CA ALA A 136 11.32 5.07 -7.13
C ALA A 136 11.23 3.79 -7.94
N VAL A 137 11.04 3.90 -9.27
CA VAL A 137 11.04 2.73 -10.17
C VAL A 137 12.38 1.99 -10.11
N LEU A 138 13.50 2.72 -10.12
CA LEU A 138 14.82 2.12 -10.02
C LEU A 138 15.01 1.41 -8.67
N LEU A 139 14.66 2.04 -7.55
CA LEU A 139 14.75 1.46 -6.21
C LEU A 139 13.93 0.16 -6.09
N TYR A 140 12.69 0.17 -6.59
CA TYR A 140 11.84 -1.02 -6.65
C TYR A 140 12.52 -2.16 -7.40
N ASN A 141 13.00 -1.90 -8.62
CA ASN A 141 13.65 -2.92 -9.44
C ASN A 141 14.93 -3.46 -8.80
N GLU A 142 15.77 -2.60 -8.22
CA GLU A 142 16.98 -3.05 -7.52
C GLU A 142 16.64 -3.90 -6.28
N LYS A 143 15.58 -3.57 -5.54
CA LYS A 143 15.10 -4.38 -4.41
C LYS A 143 14.62 -5.75 -4.88
N GLN A 144 13.72 -5.80 -5.88
CA GLN A 144 13.17 -7.07 -6.38
C GLN A 144 14.21 -7.98 -7.02
N LEU A 145 15.29 -7.42 -7.55
CA LEU A 145 16.41 -8.17 -8.12
C LEU A 145 17.50 -8.51 -7.07
N ASN A 146 17.29 -8.17 -5.79
CA ASN A 146 18.27 -8.35 -4.71
C ASN A 146 19.64 -7.73 -5.02
N ARG A 147 19.64 -6.54 -5.61
CA ARG A 147 20.86 -5.81 -6.05
C ARG A 147 21.19 -4.59 -5.20
N LEU A 148 20.40 -4.30 -4.17
CA LEU A 148 20.70 -3.24 -3.22
C LEU A 148 21.93 -3.58 -2.37
N ASP A 149 22.69 -2.55 -2.00
CA ASP A 149 23.74 -2.74 -1.01
C ASP A 149 23.13 -3.08 0.37
N PRO A 150 23.84 -3.84 1.24
CA PRO A 150 23.27 -4.31 2.50
C PRO A 150 22.82 -3.22 3.48
N PHE A 151 23.31 -1.98 3.36
CA PHE A 151 22.90 -0.88 4.23
C PHE A 151 21.63 -0.20 3.73
N MET A 152 21.45 -0.08 2.41
CA MET A 152 20.21 0.38 1.82
C MET A 152 19.11 -0.67 1.98
N ASP A 153 19.42 -1.94 1.71
CA ASP A 153 18.46 -3.04 1.74
C ASP A 153 17.72 -3.17 3.09
N LYS A 154 18.45 -2.98 4.20
CA LYS A 154 17.88 -3.00 5.57
C LYS A 154 16.91 -1.84 5.86
N ARG A 155 17.05 -0.72 5.16
CA ARG A 155 16.25 0.50 5.40
C ARG A 155 15.02 0.56 4.50
N VAL A 156 15.05 -0.12 3.37
CA VAL A 156 13.95 -0.26 2.42
C VAL A 156 12.90 -1.21 3.00
N LEU A 157 11.62 -0.87 2.86
CA LEU A 157 10.53 -1.74 3.27
C LEU A 157 10.52 -3.06 2.47
N ASP A 158 9.96 -4.10 3.06
CA ASP A 158 9.74 -5.36 2.35
C ASP A 158 8.51 -5.23 1.43
N TYR A 159 8.78 -4.88 0.17
CA TYR A 159 7.75 -4.67 -0.85
C TYR A 159 6.90 -5.93 -1.08
N THR A 160 7.51 -7.11 -1.13
CA THR A 160 6.78 -8.36 -1.33
C THR A 160 5.83 -8.65 -0.17
N ASN A 161 6.29 -8.46 1.07
CA ASN A 161 5.42 -8.61 2.24
C ASN A 161 4.26 -7.61 2.18
N LEU A 162 4.54 -6.34 1.88
CA LEU A 162 3.51 -5.30 1.81
C LEU A 162 2.49 -5.53 0.69
N GLU A 163 2.94 -5.98 -0.50
CA GLU A 163 2.06 -6.37 -1.60
C GLU A 163 1.13 -7.53 -1.16
N ASN A 164 1.64 -8.52 -0.43
CA ASN A 164 0.81 -9.60 0.11
C ASN A 164 -0.22 -9.07 1.11
N LYS A 165 0.17 -8.16 2.02
CA LYS A 165 -0.76 -7.55 2.99
C LYS A 165 -1.83 -6.69 2.34
N CYS A 166 -1.54 -6.06 1.21
CA CYS A 166 -2.57 -5.38 0.41
C CYS A 166 -3.66 -6.38 -0.02
N VAL A 167 -3.28 -7.55 -0.54
CA VAL A 167 -4.24 -8.57 -1.00
C VAL A 167 -4.96 -9.23 0.18
N GLU A 168 -4.22 -9.54 1.26
CA GLU A 168 -4.76 -10.15 2.47
C GLU A 168 -5.87 -9.29 3.09
N TYR A 169 -5.63 -7.97 3.21
CA TYR A 169 -6.65 -7.03 3.68
C TYR A 169 -7.96 -7.14 2.89
N GLU A 170 -7.86 -7.21 1.55
CA GLU A 170 -9.05 -7.29 0.70
C GLU A 170 -9.82 -8.58 0.85
N LEU A 171 -9.11 -9.69 0.97
CA LEU A 171 -9.76 -10.96 1.21
C LEU A 171 -10.49 -10.92 2.56
N HIS A 172 -9.88 -10.37 3.60
CA HIS A 172 -10.56 -10.16 4.88
C HIS A 172 -11.80 -9.25 4.82
N GLN A 173 -11.97 -8.42 3.78
CA GLN A 173 -13.23 -7.67 3.58
C GLN A 173 -14.37 -8.54 3.04
N HIS A 174 -14.05 -9.72 2.53
CA HIS A 174 -14.99 -10.64 1.89
C HIS A 174 -15.20 -11.92 2.70
N PHE A 175 -14.20 -12.35 3.46
CA PHE A 175 -14.21 -13.53 4.31
C PHE A 175 -14.38 -13.12 5.78
N ASP A 176 -15.28 -13.79 6.51
CA ASP A 176 -15.73 -13.35 7.85
C ASP A 176 -14.97 -14.06 8.98
N LYS A 177 -14.58 -15.33 8.79
CA LYS A 177 -14.07 -16.21 9.88
C LYS A 177 -12.89 -17.08 9.46
N GLU A 178 -12.58 -17.08 8.19
CA GLU A 178 -11.56 -17.92 7.59
C GLU A 178 -10.17 -17.42 7.97
N GLU A 179 -9.26 -18.35 8.23
CA GLU A 179 -7.84 -18.02 8.35
C GLU A 179 -7.30 -17.74 6.95
N ILE A 180 -6.89 -16.50 6.71
CA ILE A 180 -6.36 -16.08 5.41
C ILE A 180 -4.88 -15.77 5.55
N SER A 181 -4.09 -16.30 4.63
CA SER A 181 -2.72 -15.86 4.44
C SER A 181 -2.42 -15.68 2.96
N VAL A 182 -1.61 -14.67 2.64
CA VAL A 182 -1.19 -14.42 1.27
C VAL A 182 0.32 -14.51 1.14
N SER A 183 0.77 -15.26 0.15
CA SER A 183 2.16 -15.26 -0.32
C SER A 183 2.23 -14.88 -1.79
N SER A 184 3.41 -14.52 -2.29
CA SER A 184 3.58 -14.24 -3.72
C SER A 184 4.90 -14.76 -4.26
N SER A 185 4.88 -15.09 -5.55
CA SER A 185 6.06 -15.48 -6.31
C SER A 185 5.81 -15.28 -7.80
N MET A 186 6.82 -14.83 -8.54
CA MET A 186 6.80 -14.69 -10.00
C MET A 186 5.56 -13.94 -10.56
N GLY A 187 5.11 -12.90 -9.87
CA GLY A 187 3.94 -12.11 -10.31
C GLY A 187 2.59 -12.81 -10.11
N LEU A 188 2.53 -13.80 -9.21
CA LEU A 188 1.31 -14.45 -8.75
C LEU A 188 1.19 -14.27 -7.24
N PHE A 189 -0.03 -14.08 -6.76
CA PHE A 189 -0.39 -14.25 -5.37
C PHE A 189 -0.99 -15.62 -5.16
N PHE A 190 -0.72 -16.19 -4.00
CA PHE A 190 -1.33 -17.41 -3.51
C PHE A 190 -2.03 -17.06 -2.21
N ALA A 191 -3.35 -17.08 -2.24
CA ALA A 191 -4.17 -16.90 -1.07
C ALA A 191 -4.58 -18.28 -0.56
N ASP A 192 -4.12 -18.62 0.63
CA ASP A 192 -4.58 -19.79 1.36
C ASP A 192 -5.73 -19.29 2.26
N VAL A 193 -6.94 -19.79 2.04
CA VAL A 193 -8.17 -19.49 2.79
C VAL A 193 -8.64 -20.79 3.41
N ASP A 194 -8.49 -20.92 4.72
CA ASP A 194 -8.57 -22.19 5.44
C ASP A 194 -7.70 -23.28 4.78
N ASP A 195 -8.30 -24.37 4.30
CA ASP A 195 -7.60 -25.49 3.66
C ASP A 195 -7.49 -25.37 2.13
N GLU A 196 -8.04 -24.30 1.55
CA GLU A 196 -8.08 -24.09 0.10
C GLU A 196 -7.08 -23.04 -0.38
N ARG A 197 -6.48 -23.29 -1.55
CA ARG A 197 -5.49 -22.40 -2.15
C ARG A 197 -5.96 -21.82 -3.47
N TYR A 198 -5.94 -20.49 -3.53
CA TYR A 198 -6.30 -19.70 -4.70
C TYR A 198 -5.06 -19.09 -5.33
N THR A 199 -4.95 -19.19 -6.66
CA THR A 199 -3.90 -18.50 -7.43
C THR A 199 -4.48 -17.29 -8.10
N ILE A 200 -3.91 -16.12 -7.82
CA ILE A 200 -4.42 -14.82 -8.25
C ILE A 200 -3.34 -14.11 -9.05
N LYS A 201 -3.69 -13.59 -10.22
CA LYS A 201 -2.79 -12.75 -11.00
C LYS A 201 -2.89 -11.31 -10.55
N TYR A 202 -1.81 -10.55 -10.70
CA TYR A 202 -1.82 -9.09 -10.48
C TYR A 202 -2.90 -8.37 -11.30
N ASP A 203 -3.28 -8.90 -12.46
CA ASP A 203 -4.30 -8.33 -13.34
C ASP A 203 -5.73 -8.54 -12.84
N ASP A 204 -5.92 -9.41 -11.84
CA ASP A 204 -7.23 -9.78 -11.30
C ASP A 204 -7.46 -9.21 -9.89
N LEU A 205 -6.62 -8.28 -9.41
CA LEU A 205 -6.74 -7.69 -8.07
C LEU A 205 -8.03 -6.89 -7.86
N SER A 206 -8.53 -6.22 -8.89
CA SER A 206 -9.87 -5.60 -8.88
C SER A 206 -11.02 -6.60 -8.72
N ARG A 207 -10.77 -7.90 -8.90
CA ARG A 207 -11.74 -9.00 -8.86
C ARG A 207 -11.60 -9.90 -7.63
N LEU A 208 -10.84 -9.50 -6.61
CA LEU A 208 -10.65 -10.31 -5.39
C LEU A 208 -11.98 -10.69 -4.72
N HIS A 209 -13.02 -9.86 -4.83
CA HIS A 209 -14.36 -10.16 -4.33
C HIS A 209 -14.97 -11.45 -4.93
N LEU A 210 -14.61 -11.82 -6.16
CA LEU A 210 -15.11 -13.04 -6.81
C LEU A 210 -14.52 -14.32 -6.20
N ILE A 211 -13.42 -14.23 -5.44
CA ILE A 211 -12.81 -15.40 -4.81
C ILE A 211 -13.75 -15.99 -3.76
N LYS A 212 -14.51 -15.15 -3.05
CA LYS A 212 -15.55 -15.59 -2.14
C LYS A 212 -16.61 -16.43 -2.84
N GLU A 213 -17.10 -15.96 -3.99
CA GLU A 213 -18.11 -16.69 -4.76
C GLU A 213 -17.59 -18.06 -5.22
N VAL A 214 -16.34 -18.12 -5.67
CA VAL A 214 -15.70 -19.40 -6.06
C VAL A 214 -15.56 -20.34 -4.86
N HIS A 215 -15.17 -19.81 -3.69
CA HIS A 215 -15.03 -20.58 -2.46
C HIS A 215 -16.35 -21.18 -1.99
N GLU A 216 -17.42 -20.37 -1.94
CA GLU A 216 -18.75 -20.82 -1.52
C GLU A 216 -19.29 -21.92 -2.46
N ILE A 217 -19.09 -21.76 -3.77
CA ILE A 217 -19.46 -22.79 -4.76
C ILE A 217 -18.67 -24.10 -4.54
N GLY A 218 -17.36 -24.00 -4.25
CA GLY A 218 -16.52 -25.16 -3.92
C GLY A 218 -17.07 -25.94 -2.73
N LEU A 219 -17.36 -25.24 -1.63
CA LEU A 219 -17.93 -25.84 -0.42
C LEU A 219 -19.31 -26.48 -0.65
N GLU A 220 -20.14 -25.89 -1.51
CA GLU A 220 -21.45 -26.48 -1.89
C GLU A 220 -21.26 -27.79 -2.67
N LEU A 221 -20.37 -27.82 -3.65
CA LEU A 221 -20.09 -29.03 -4.45
C LEU A 221 -19.52 -30.17 -3.60
N GLU A 222 -18.66 -29.89 -2.62
CA GLU A 222 -18.15 -30.90 -1.69
C GLU A 222 -19.24 -31.48 -0.77
N LYS A 223 -20.20 -30.64 -0.34
CA LYS A 223 -21.37 -31.09 0.43
C LYS A 223 -22.26 -32.01 -0.41
N GLU A 224 -22.50 -31.69 -1.68
CA GLU A 224 -23.28 -32.54 -2.57
C GLU A 224 -22.62 -33.92 -2.79
N GLN A 225 -21.30 -33.95 -3.01
CA GLN A 225 -20.54 -35.20 -3.16
C GLN A 225 -20.54 -36.06 -1.88
N SER A 226 -20.41 -35.45 -0.71
CA SER A 226 -20.42 -36.19 0.56
C SER A 226 -21.80 -36.80 0.88
N VAL A 227 -22.89 -36.14 0.49
CA VAL A 227 -24.26 -36.68 0.60
C VAL A 227 -24.49 -37.86 -0.35
N GLU A 228 -24.03 -37.79 -1.60
CA GLU A 228 -24.15 -38.91 -2.55
C GLU A 228 -23.39 -40.17 -2.10
N ILE A 229 -22.23 -40.01 -1.46
CA ILE A 229 -21.43 -41.14 -0.96
C ILE A 229 -22.14 -41.83 0.21
N ASP A 230 -22.81 -41.09 1.09
CA ASP A 230 -23.45 -41.66 2.29
C ASP A 230 -24.74 -42.44 1.97
N MET A 231 -25.46 -42.06 0.90
CA MET A 231 -26.66 -42.80 0.45
C MET A 231 -26.36 -44.19 -0.15
N SER A 232 -25.09 -44.53 -0.40
CA SER A 232 -24.70 -45.83 -0.94
C SER A 232 -24.51 -46.94 0.11
N LYS A 233 -24.63 -46.62 1.41
CA LYS A 233 -24.40 -47.58 2.52
C LYS A 233 -25.63 -48.26 3.10
N ASP A 234 -26.84 -47.90 2.69
CA ASP A 234 -28.09 -48.45 3.29
C ASP A 234 -28.88 -49.38 2.36
N GLY A 235 -28.18 -50.08 1.47
CA GLY A 235 -28.76 -51.03 0.52
C GLY A 235 -28.35 -52.48 0.76
N GLY A 236 -28.61 -53.04 1.95
CA GLY A 236 -28.18 -54.41 2.21
C GLY A 236 -28.67 -55.09 3.47
N LYS A 237 -29.99 -55.34 3.58
CA LYS A 237 -30.52 -56.63 4.04
C LYS A 237 -32.02 -56.75 3.74
N SER A 238 -32.33 -57.47 2.67
CA SER A 238 -33.61 -58.15 2.49
C SER A 238 -33.43 -59.64 2.79
N LEU A 239 -34.50 -60.20 3.37
CA LEU A 239 -34.83 -61.60 3.70
C LEU A 239 -34.29 -62.15 5.02
#